data_AF-A0A090Q7W5-F1
#
_entry.id   AF-A0A090Q7W5-F1
#
_cell.length_a   1.000
_cell.length_b   1.000
_cell.length_c   1.000
_cell.angle_alpha   90.00
_cell.angle_beta   90.00
_cell.angle_gamma   90.00
#
_symmetry.space_group_name_H-M   'P 1'
#
loop_
_entity.id
_entity.type
_entity.pdbx_description
1 polymer ?
#
loop_
_entity_poly.entity_id
_entity_poly.type
_entity_poly.pdbx_seq_one_letter_code
_entity_poly.pdbx_strand_id
1 'polypeptide(L)'
;METGNLNQSTTANYSNGNKLENLIIEEAVVPAVNVNVAYGNDDSVQAISTVELSYIDMAGVTHHKTLYIDPQNRFNRVVTRETDLSGVTSQVEELRLEYSQNFNVLRIEEIANDGFTITGYSDFTYNFNNNPFTDMNDIIRLYMFDEFVPYSRYLPATRLDYDLSTGTAILERSIDYQYTLDNDGYPVSRELQVTEGMMTSSYFEFFNYRP
;
A
#
# COMPACT_ATOMS: atom_id res chain seq x y z
N MET A 1 25.67 8.41 11.02
CA MET A 1 25.68 7.32 10.02
C MET A 1 25.26 6.06 10.74
N GLU A 2 23.96 5.79 10.77
CA GLU A 2 23.44 4.48 11.16
C GLU A 2 22.91 3.84 9.89
N THR A 3 23.74 3.02 9.26
CA THR A 3 23.30 2.07 8.24
C THR A 3 22.80 0.83 8.98
N GLY A 4 21.54 0.86 9.41
CA GLY A 4 20.84 -0.35 9.81
C GLY A 4 20.35 -1.06 8.56
N ASN A 5 21.08 -2.06 8.07
CA ASN A 5 20.46 -3.06 7.20
C ASN A 5 19.45 -3.81 8.07
N LEU A 6 18.18 -3.41 8.02
CA LEU A 6 17.09 -4.28 8.43
C LEU A 6 17.06 -5.42 7.42
N ASN A 7 17.66 -6.55 7.79
CA ASN A 7 17.46 -7.81 7.06
C ASN A 7 16.00 -8.22 7.29
N GLN A 8 15.12 -7.73 6.43
CA GLN A 8 13.74 -8.18 6.32
C GLN A 8 13.71 -9.31 5.29
N SER A 9 13.18 -10.48 5.67
CA SER A 9 12.89 -11.58 4.75
C SER A 9 11.39 -11.79 4.64
N THR A 10 10.89 -11.71 3.41
CA THR A 10 9.48 -11.96 3.12
C THR A 10 9.32 -13.32 2.41
N THR A 11 8.41 -14.14 2.92
CA THR A 11 7.97 -15.39 2.32
C THR A 11 6.49 -15.31 1.97
N ALA A 12 6.16 -15.53 0.69
CA ALA A 12 4.80 -15.49 0.18
C ALA A 12 4.36 -16.89 -0.29
N ASN A 13 3.22 -17.36 0.20
CA ASN A 13 2.64 -18.65 -0.14
C ASN A 13 1.42 -18.47 -1.04
N TYR A 14 1.40 -19.18 -2.16
CA TYR A 14 0.35 -19.07 -3.19
C TYR A 14 -0.37 -20.39 -3.39
N SER A 15 -1.66 -20.32 -3.77
CA SER A 15 -2.44 -21.46 -4.23
C SER A 15 -2.71 -21.45 -5.73
N ASN A 16 -3.49 -22.44 -6.18
CA ASN A 16 -3.86 -22.62 -7.57
C ASN A 16 -4.45 -21.33 -8.16
N GLY A 17 -3.89 -20.91 -9.31
CA GLY A 17 -4.25 -19.64 -9.95
C GLY A 17 -3.48 -18.42 -9.43
N ASN A 18 -2.34 -18.63 -8.74
CA ASN A 18 -1.46 -17.58 -8.22
C ASN A 18 -2.12 -16.65 -7.18
N LYS A 19 -3.12 -17.15 -6.44
CA LYS A 19 -3.74 -16.41 -5.34
C LYS A 19 -2.83 -16.48 -4.10
N LEU A 20 -2.54 -15.34 -3.48
CA LEU A 20 -1.75 -15.26 -2.24
C LEU A 20 -2.60 -15.75 -1.07
N GLU A 21 -2.13 -16.73 -0.31
CA GLU A 21 -2.85 -17.26 0.87
C GLU A 21 -2.27 -16.76 2.18
N ASN A 22 -0.95 -16.60 2.22
CA ASN A 22 -0.24 -16.23 3.43
C ASN A 22 1.06 -15.51 3.09
N LEU A 23 1.37 -14.49 3.88
CA LEU A 23 2.66 -13.81 3.88
C LEU A 23 3.28 -13.88 5.27
N ILE A 24 4.58 -14.16 5.31
CA ILE A 24 5.39 -14.10 6.52
C ILE A 24 6.46 -13.05 6.29
N ILE A 25 6.45 -12.00 7.11
CA ILE A 25 7.48 -10.97 7.13
C ILE A 25 8.33 -11.22 8.37
N GLU A 26 9.57 -11.63 8.16
CA GLU A 26 10.54 -11.83 9.23
C GLU A 26 11.50 -10.65 9.27
N GLU A 27 11.74 -10.14 10.47
CA GLU A 27 12.73 -9.11 10.71
C GLU A 27 13.68 -9.56 11.81
N ALA A 28 14.97 -9.25 11.67
CA ALA A 28 16.01 -9.80 12.55
C ALA A 28 15.83 -9.49 14.05
N VAL A 29 15.06 -8.45 14.39
CA VAL A 29 14.94 -7.92 15.76
C VAL A 29 13.50 -7.98 16.28
N VAL A 30 12.56 -8.51 15.48
CA VAL A 30 11.13 -8.39 15.75
C VAL A 30 10.40 -9.68 15.42
N PRO A 31 9.34 -10.07 16.17
CA PRO A 31 8.56 -11.25 15.86
C PRO A 31 7.99 -11.19 14.44
N ALA A 32 8.00 -12.34 13.74
CA ALA A 32 7.51 -12.41 12.38
C ALA A 32 6.01 -12.03 12.31
N VAL A 33 5.68 -11.13 11.39
CA VAL A 33 4.30 -10.76 11.09
C VAL A 33 3.72 -11.78 10.12
N ASN A 34 2.71 -12.50 10.57
CA ASN A 34 1.98 -13.46 9.75
C ASN A 34 0.70 -12.81 9.25
N VAL A 35 0.61 -12.60 7.95
CA VAL A 35 -0.58 -12.04 7.31
C VAL A 35 -1.34 -13.17 6.64
N ASN A 36 -2.56 -13.40 7.13
CA ASN A 36 -3.48 -14.34 6.51
C ASN A 36 -4.32 -13.60 5.47
N VAL A 37 -4.46 -14.19 4.28
CA VAL A 37 -5.19 -13.62 3.16
C VAL A 37 -6.41 -14.47 2.86
N ALA A 38 -7.60 -13.86 2.90
CA ALA A 38 -8.84 -14.50 2.50
C ALA A 38 -9.51 -13.73 1.36
N TYR A 39 -10.22 -14.45 0.49
CA TYR A 39 -10.90 -13.90 -0.69
C TYR A 39 -12.41 -14.06 -0.56
N GLY A 40 -13.17 -12.96 -0.66
CA GLY A 40 -14.63 -12.97 -0.56
C GLY A 40 -15.31 -13.52 -1.82
N ASN A 41 -16.05 -14.63 -1.67
CA ASN A 41 -16.91 -15.32 -2.66
C ASN A 41 -16.34 -15.37 -4.09
N ASP A 42 -15.70 -16.48 -4.47
CA ASP A 42 -16.03 -17.29 -5.65
C ASP A 42 -14.91 -18.33 -5.84
N ASP A 43 -15.29 -19.61 -5.98
CA ASP A 43 -14.38 -20.70 -6.38
C ASP A 43 -13.87 -20.50 -7.83
N SER A 44 -14.34 -19.46 -8.52
CA SER A 44 -13.80 -18.97 -9.77
C SER A 44 -12.71 -17.91 -9.56
N VAL A 45 -11.70 -17.90 -10.44
CA VAL A 45 -10.58 -16.93 -10.39
C VAL A 45 -11.05 -15.49 -10.69
N GLN A 46 -12.32 -15.27 -11.09
CA GLN A 46 -12.73 -14.04 -11.77
C GLN A 46 -13.64 -13.09 -10.98
N ALA A 47 -14.13 -13.45 -9.79
CA ALA A 47 -15.12 -12.63 -9.07
C ALA A 47 -14.77 -12.37 -7.60
N ILE A 48 -13.49 -12.13 -7.30
CA ILE A 48 -13.09 -11.72 -5.95
C ILE A 48 -13.72 -10.36 -5.64
N SER A 49 -14.58 -10.32 -4.63
CA SER A 49 -15.24 -9.07 -4.20
C SER A 49 -14.47 -8.34 -3.09
N THR A 50 -13.74 -9.10 -2.26
CA THR A 50 -12.91 -8.56 -1.18
C THR A 50 -11.65 -9.39 -0.98
N VAL A 51 -10.62 -8.75 -0.45
CA VAL A 51 -9.44 -9.39 0.15
C VAL A 51 -9.39 -8.99 1.61
N GLU A 52 -9.23 -9.95 2.50
CA GLU A 52 -9.08 -9.70 3.94
C GLU A 52 -7.67 -10.04 4.38
N LEU A 53 -7.04 -9.12 5.11
CA LEU A 53 -5.73 -9.26 5.72
C LEU A 53 -5.90 -9.23 7.23
N SER A 54 -5.26 -10.14 7.94
CA SER A 54 -5.23 -10.11 9.41
C SER A 54 -3.84 -10.43 9.93
N TYR A 55 -3.37 -9.62 10.89
CA TYR A 55 -2.11 -9.82 11.59
C TYR A 55 -2.17 -9.28 13.03
N ILE A 56 -1.23 -9.70 13.87
CA ILE A 56 -1.08 -9.20 15.24
C ILE A 56 0.22 -8.41 15.30
N ASP A 57 0.16 -7.18 15.78
CA ASP A 57 1.34 -6.33 15.94
C ASP A 57 2.15 -6.70 17.20
N MET A 58 3.28 -6.01 17.41
CA MET A 58 4.12 -6.22 18.58
C MET A 58 3.45 -5.87 19.91
N ALA A 59 2.45 -4.98 19.89
CA ALA A 59 1.67 -4.62 21.07
C ALA A 59 0.58 -5.66 21.38
N GLY A 60 0.41 -6.65 20.51
CA GLY A 60 -0.62 -7.68 20.62
C GLY A 60 -2.00 -7.22 20.12
N VAL A 61 -2.08 -6.07 19.44
CA VAL A 61 -3.30 -5.60 18.79
C VAL A 61 -3.48 -6.38 17.49
N THR A 62 -4.68 -6.91 17.28
CA THR A 62 -5.02 -7.58 16.02
C THR A 62 -5.53 -6.55 15.03
N HIS A 63 -4.83 -6.42 13.91
CA HIS A 63 -5.21 -5.59 12.78
C HIS A 63 -5.94 -6.44 11.75
N HIS A 64 -7.14 -6.02 11.36
CA HIS A 64 -7.93 -6.63 10.29
C HIS A 64 -8.23 -5.60 9.22
N LYS A 65 -7.67 -5.78 8.02
CA LYS A 65 -7.90 -4.92 6.86
C LYS A 65 -8.81 -5.64 5.87
N THR A 66 -9.89 -4.98 5.46
CA THR A 66 -10.75 -5.42 4.36
C THR A 66 -10.51 -4.53 3.16
N LEU A 67 -10.02 -5.10 2.06
CA LEU A 67 -9.84 -4.44 0.78
C LEU A 67 -11.00 -4.82 -0.14
N TYR A 68 -11.73 -3.83 -0.63
CA TYR A 68 -12.85 -4.04 -1.53
C TYR A 68 -12.39 -3.90 -2.98
N ILE A 69 -12.83 -4.83 -3.81
CA ILE A 69 -12.51 -4.86 -5.23
C ILE A 69 -13.70 -4.32 -6.03
N ASP A 70 -13.41 -3.40 -6.94
CA ASP A 70 -14.40 -2.85 -7.87
C ASP A 70 -14.62 -3.77 -9.09
N PRO A 71 -15.64 -3.50 -9.93
CA PRO A 71 -15.91 -4.32 -11.12
C PRO A 71 -14.79 -4.35 -12.17
N GLN A 72 -13.79 -3.47 -12.07
CA GLN A 72 -12.62 -3.44 -12.94
C GLN A 72 -11.44 -4.20 -12.32
N ASN A 73 -11.68 -4.97 -11.25
CA ASN A 73 -10.70 -5.75 -10.50
C ASN A 73 -9.64 -4.88 -9.79
N ARG A 74 -10.06 -3.77 -9.17
CA ARG A 74 -9.15 -2.83 -8.48
C ARG A 74 -9.58 -2.59 -7.05
N PHE A 75 -8.61 -2.40 -6.16
CA PHE A 75 -8.91 -2.01 -4.79
C PHE A 75 -9.36 -0.56 -4.71
N ASN A 76 -10.65 -0.33 -4.50
CA ASN A 76 -11.19 1.03 -4.45
C ASN A 76 -11.49 1.51 -3.02
N ARG A 77 -11.48 0.61 -2.03
CA ARG A 77 -11.73 0.95 -0.64
C ARG A 77 -10.98 0.00 0.29
N VAL A 78 -10.42 0.55 1.36
CA VAL A 78 -9.81 -0.22 2.44
C VAL A 78 -10.45 0.18 3.76
N VAL A 79 -10.75 -0.79 4.61
CA VAL A 79 -11.25 -0.55 5.96
C VAL A 79 -10.36 -1.31 6.93
N THR A 80 -9.74 -0.60 7.87
CA THR A 80 -8.92 -1.19 8.92
C THR A 80 -9.68 -1.18 10.24
N ARG A 81 -9.75 -2.35 10.87
CA ARG A 81 -10.27 -2.53 12.23
C ARG A 81 -9.18 -3.07 13.12
N GLU A 82 -9.11 -2.56 14.33
CA GLU A 82 -8.22 -3.04 15.38
C GLU A 82 -9.02 -3.73 16.46
N THR A 83 -8.52 -4.86 16.95
CA THR A 83 -9.00 -5.51 18.17
C THR A 83 -7.91 -5.45 19.22
N ASP A 84 -8.18 -4.71 20.29
CA ASP A 84 -7.23 -4.52 21.38
C ASP A 84 -7.04 -5.79 22.23
N LEU A 85 -6.09 -5.74 23.18
CA LEU A 85 -5.83 -6.84 24.11
C LEU A 85 -7.01 -7.19 25.02
N SER A 86 -7.99 -6.28 25.16
CA SER A 86 -9.23 -6.51 25.93
C SER A 86 -10.32 -7.16 25.09
N GLY A 87 -10.07 -7.38 23.79
CA GLY A 87 -11.03 -7.95 22.83
C GLY A 87 -12.02 -6.94 22.26
N VAL A 88 -11.80 -5.63 22.44
CA VAL A 88 -12.66 -4.58 21.89
C VAL A 88 -12.22 -4.28 20.46
N THR A 89 -13.16 -4.42 19.52
CA THR A 89 -12.93 -4.09 18.10
C THR A 89 -13.43 -2.70 17.76
N SER A 90 -12.61 -1.90 17.06
CA SER A 90 -12.98 -0.60 16.54
C SER A 90 -12.47 -0.38 15.11
N GLN A 91 -13.17 0.43 14.32
CA GLN A 91 -12.64 0.90 13.03
C GLN A 91 -11.72 2.09 13.30
N VAL A 92 -10.51 2.00 12.76
CA VAL A 92 -9.46 3.01 12.95
C VAL A 92 -9.12 3.76 11.67
N GLU A 93 -9.48 3.19 10.51
CA GLU A 93 -9.17 3.77 9.21
C GLU A 93 -10.19 3.32 8.17
N GLU A 94 -10.58 4.24 7.29
CA GLU A 94 -11.20 3.93 6.01
C GLU A 94 -10.54 4.78 4.92
N LEU A 95 -10.03 4.11 3.88
CA LEU A 95 -9.43 4.74 2.72
C LEU A 95 -10.28 4.51 1.47
N ARG A 96 -10.39 5.50 0.60
CA ARG A 96 -11.02 5.38 -0.72
C ARG A 96 -10.07 5.80 -1.82
N LEU A 97 -9.98 4.98 -2.86
CA LEU A 97 -9.02 5.18 -3.94
C LEU A 97 -9.73 5.63 -5.20
N GLU A 98 -9.27 6.74 -5.74
CA GLU A 98 -9.69 7.26 -7.03
C GLU A 98 -8.65 6.91 -8.08
N TYR A 99 -9.11 6.50 -9.26
CA TYR A 99 -8.24 6.05 -10.34
C TYR A 99 -8.38 6.91 -11.59
N SER A 100 -7.26 7.13 -12.26
CA SER A 100 -7.22 7.71 -13.61
C SER A 100 -7.75 6.72 -14.66
N GLN A 101 -7.97 7.22 -15.88
CA GLN A 101 -8.30 6.38 -17.04
C GLN A 101 -7.20 5.37 -17.38
N ASN A 102 -5.96 5.66 -16.99
CA ASN A 102 -4.82 4.76 -17.15
C ASN A 102 -4.61 3.86 -15.91
N PHE A 103 -5.61 3.78 -15.03
CA PHE A 103 -5.61 2.92 -13.84
C PHE A 103 -4.54 3.22 -12.78
N ASN A 104 -3.90 4.38 -12.85
CA ASN A 104 -3.08 4.89 -11.76
C ASN A 104 -3.97 5.49 -10.67
N VAL A 105 -3.62 5.29 -9.39
CA VAL A 105 -4.28 5.93 -8.25
C VAL A 105 -4.03 7.44 -8.33
N LEU A 106 -5.06 8.26 -8.47
CA LEU A 106 -4.91 9.72 -8.47
C LEU A 106 -4.96 10.29 -7.06
N ARG A 107 -5.84 9.72 -6.23
CA ARG A 107 -6.10 10.18 -4.89
C ARG A 107 -6.42 9.02 -3.97
N ILE A 108 -5.98 9.14 -2.73
CA ILE A 108 -6.44 8.31 -1.62
C ILE A 108 -7.11 9.26 -0.62
N GLU A 109 -8.40 9.07 -0.37
CA GLU A 109 -9.15 9.85 0.62
C GLU A 109 -9.19 9.09 1.94
N GLU A 110 -8.90 9.79 3.03
CA GLU A 110 -9.12 9.32 4.39
C GLU A 110 -10.53 9.70 4.83
N ILE A 111 -11.31 8.71 5.21
CA ILE A 111 -12.71 8.86 5.58
C ILE A 111 -12.85 8.70 7.08
N ALA A 112 -13.52 9.67 7.71
CA ALA A 112 -13.89 9.59 9.11
C ALA A 112 -14.74 8.37 9.41
N ASN A 113 -14.82 8.00 10.70
CA ASN A 113 -15.64 6.89 11.17
C ASN A 113 -17.16 7.06 10.94
N ASP A 114 -17.62 8.24 10.52
CA ASP A 114 -19.00 8.44 10.07
C ASP A 114 -19.27 7.85 8.67
N GLY A 115 -18.23 7.46 7.94
CA GLY A 115 -18.28 6.83 6.63
C GLY A 115 -18.49 7.80 5.45
N PHE A 116 -18.49 9.11 5.69
CA PHE A 116 -18.80 10.11 4.65
C PHE A 116 -17.88 11.33 4.67
N THR A 117 -17.39 11.76 5.83
CA THR A 117 -16.56 12.95 5.93
C THR A 117 -15.13 12.63 5.54
N ILE A 118 -14.58 13.36 4.57
CA ILE A 118 -13.16 13.25 4.21
C ILE A 118 -12.36 14.07 5.23
N THR A 119 -11.44 13.42 5.94
CA THR A 119 -10.58 14.04 6.97
C THR A 119 -9.20 14.36 6.47
N GLY A 120 -8.78 13.75 5.38
CA GLY A 120 -7.50 14.00 4.72
C GLY A 120 -7.47 13.35 3.34
N TYR A 121 -6.46 13.67 2.54
CA TYR A 121 -6.24 12.98 1.28
C TYR A 121 -4.79 13.07 0.81
N SER A 122 -4.38 12.07 0.03
CA SER A 122 -3.09 12.03 -0.68
C SER A 122 -3.32 12.16 -2.18
N ASP A 123 -2.75 13.18 -2.81
CA ASP A 123 -2.77 13.38 -4.26
C ASP A 123 -1.48 12.88 -4.91
N PHE A 124 -1.61 12.15 -6.02
CA PHE A 124 -0.49 11.56 -6.73
C PHE A 124 -0.35 12.15 -8.14
N THR A 125 0.89 12.45 -8.52
CA THR A 125 1.24 12.68 -9.93
C THR A 125 2.16 11.59 -10.42
N TYR A 126 2.25 11.41 -11.74
CA TYR A 126 2.97 10.30 -12.35
C TYR A 126 3.83 10.76 -13.51
N ASN A 127 5.00 10.14 -13.63
CA ASN A 127 5.83 10.21 -14.83
C ASN A 127 5.61 8.98 -15.68
N PHE A 128 5.54 9.17 -17.00
CA PHE A 128 5.54 8.07 -17.95
C PHE A 128 6.88 7.32 -17.86
N ASN A 129 6.82 6.00 -17.75
CA ASN A 129 7.96 5.10 -17.86
C ASN A 129 7.67 4.04 -18.93
N ASN A 130 8.65 3.73 -19.77
CA ASN A 130 8.51 2.79 -20.88
C ASN A 130 8.63 1.32 -20.44
N ASN A 131 8.18 1.01 -19.22
CA ASN A 131 8.24 -0.33 -18.64
C ASN A 131 7.40 -1.31 -19.48
N PRO A 132 7.96 -2.48 -19.85
CA PRO A 132 7.30 -3.45 -20.74
C PRO A 132 6.12 -4.20 -20.11
N PHE A 133 5.90 -4.15 -18.79
CA PHE A 133 4.75 -4.81 -18.16
C PHE A 133 3.47 -3.98 -18.34
N THR A 134 2.58 -4.50 -19.19
CA THR A 134 1.28 -3.92 -19.55
C THR A 134 0.11 -4.36 -18.68
N ASP A 135 0.30 -5.32 -17.77
CA ASP A 135 -0.82 -6.01 -17.10
C ASP A 135 -0.83 -5.80 -15.58
N MET A 136 -1.87 -5.10 -15.13
CA MET A 136 -2.21 -4.64 -13.78
C MET A 136 -2.59 -5.73 -12.73
N ASN A 137 -1.97 -6.92 -12.73
CA ASN A 137 -2.49 -8.01 -11.90
C ASN A 137 -1.90 -8.18 -10.49
N ASP A 138 -1.10 -7.26 -9.97
CA ASP A 138 -0.44 -7.42 -8.65
C ASP A 138 -0.95 -6.48 -7.55
N ILE A 139 -2.26 -6.26 -7.56
CA ILE A 139 -2.98 -5.36 -6.67
C ILE A 139 -2.95 -5.84 -5.20
N ILE A 140 -2.73 -7.13 -4.93
CA ILE A 140 -2.60 -7.69 -3.57
C ILE A 140 -1.27 -7.34 -2.91
N ARG A 141 -0.21 -7.14 -3.71
CA ARG A 141 1.12 -6.75 -3.20
C ARG A 141 1.22 -5.26 -2.87
N LEU A 142 0.28 -4.43 -3.33
CA LEU A 142 0.19 -2.97 -3.08
C LEU A 142 -0.14 -2.60 -1.63
N TYR A 143 -0.64 -3.52 -0.82
CA TYR A 143 -1.14 -3.22 0.53
C TYR A 143 -0.38 -3.91 1.67
N MET A 144 0.65 -4.70 1.32
CA MET A 144 1.48 -5.40 2.30
C MET A 144 2.82 -4.69 2.55
N PHE A 145 3.20 -3.74 1.69
CA PHE A 145 4.46 -3.00 1.80
C PHE A 145 4.18 -1.52 1.52
N ASP A 146 4.46 -0.64 2.49
CA ASP A 146 4.47 0.81 2.27
C ASP A 146 5.57 1.23 1.25
N GLU A 147 6.43 0.28 0.85
CA GLU A 147 7.64 0.45 0.07
C GLU A 147 7.55 -0.07 -1.39
N PHE A 148 6.35 -0.30 -1.97
CA PHE A 148 6.27 -0.82 -3.35
C PHE A 148 5.73 0.18 -4.38
N VAL A 149 6.29 0.09 -5.59
CA VAL A 149 5.94 0.89 -6.76
C VAL A 149 5.34 -0.06 -7.79
N PRO A 150 4.09 0.15 -8.23
CA PRO A 150 3.43 -0.77 -9.15
C PRO A 150 4.30 -1.03 -10.39
N TYR A 151 4.21 -2.25 -10.94
CA TYR A 151 4.61 -2.54 -12.31
C TYR A 151 3.64 -1.85 -13.28
N SER A 152 3.60 -0.53 -13.23
CA SER A 152 2.80 0.32 -14.08
C SER A 152 3.72 1.03 -15.06
N ARG A 153 3.17 1.32 -16.23
CA ARG A 153 3.74 2.26 -17.21
C ARG A 153 3.95 3.68 -16.64
N TYR A 154 3.50 3.93 -15.42
CA TYR A 154 3.52 5.23 -14.79
C TYR A 154 4.04 5.09 -13.37
N LEU A 155 5.20 5.66 -13.09
CA LEU A 155 5.76 5.67 -11.74
C LEU A 155 5.28 6.93 -11.01
N PRO A 156 4.84 6.83 -9.74
CA PRO A 156 4.50 8.01 -8.96
C PRO A 156 5.66 8.99 -8.95
N ALA A 157 5.44 10.23 -9.35
CA ALA A 157 6.44 11.29 -9.39
C ALA A 157 6.40 12.13 -8.11
N THR A 158 5.18 12.47 -7.67
CA THR A 158 4.97 13.21 -6.43
C THR A 158 3.77 12.65 -5.68
N ARG A 159 3.79 12.77 -4.35
CA ARG A 159 2.65 12.59 -3.46
C ARG A 159 2.51 13.82 -2.56
N LEU A 160 1.31 14.35 -2.43
CA LEU A 160 0.99 15.47 -1.54
C LEU A 160 -0.10 15.04 -0.56
N ASP A 161 0.20 15.07 0.73
CA ASP A 161 -0.72 14.69 1.80
C ASP A 161 -1.31 15.94 2.45
N TYR A 162 -2.63 15.98 2.50
CA TYR A 162 -3.40 17.10 3.03
C TYR A 162 -4.27 16.65 4.20
N ASP A 163 -4.23 17.41 5.29
CA ASP A 163 -5.19 17.34 6.38
C ASP A 163 -6.37 18.27 6.11
N LEU A 164 -7.58 17.78 6.37
CA LEU A 164 -8.84 18.51 6.28
C LEU A 164 -9.55 18.62 7.63
N SER A 165 -8.95 18.17 8.74
CA SER A 165 -9.55 18.16 10.08
C SER A 165 -10.02 19.55 10.55
N THR A 166 -9.37 20.61 10.07
CA THR A 166 -9.69 22.01 10.38
C THR A 166 -10.75 22.64 9.46
N GLY A 167 -11.25 21.89 8.47
CA GLY A 167 -12.17 22.36 7.44
C GLY A 167 -11.51 23.08 6.26
N THR A 168 -10.18 23.20 6.27
CA THR A 168 -9.37 23.70 5.15
C THR A 168 -8.25 22.72 4.86
N ALA A 169 -7.90 22.55 3.57
CA ALA A 169 -6.79 21.68 3.17
C ALA A 169 -5.45 22.29 3.60
N ILE A 170 -4.77 21.61 4.52
CA ILE A 170 -3.43 21.97 4.99
C ILE A 170 -2.47 20.92 4.46
N LEU A 171 -1.47 21.33 3.69
CA LEU A 171 -0.41 20.43 3.24
C LEU A 171 0.42 20.02 4.46
N GLU A 172 0.37 18.73 4.81
CA GLU A 172 1.16 18.17 5.91
C GLU A 172 2.53 17.71 5.42
N ARG A 173 2.52 17.04 4.27
CA ARG A 173 3.69 16.36 3.74
C ARG A 173 3.70 16.37 2.22
N SER A 174 4.87 16.59 1.63
CA SER A 174 5.12 16.37 0.21
C SER A 174 6.24 15.37 0.01
N ILE A 175 6.08 14.46 -0.94
CA ILE A 175 7.07 13.44 -1.27
C ILE A 175 7.37 13.52 -2.75
N ASP A 176 8.64 13.69 -3.08
CA ASP A 176 9.16 13.58 -4.45
C ASP A 176 9.87 12.24 -4.61
N TYR A 177 9.55 11.51 -5.68
CA TYR A 177 10.10 10.20 -5.96
C TYR A 177 11.07 10.25 -7.14
N GLN A 178 12.28 9.73 -6.94
CA GLN A 178 13.29 9.61 -7.99
C GLN A 178 13.71 8.15 -8.15
N TYR A 179 13.52 7.59 -9.34
CA TYR A 179 13.78 6.18 -9.61
C TYR A 179 15.09 5.97 -10.33
N THR A 180 15.81 4.92 -9.94
CA THR A 180 16.86 4.33 -10.76
C THR A 180 16.27 3.13 -11.48
N LEU A 181 16.45 3.06 -12.80
CA LEU A 181 15.98 1.95 -13.62
C LEU A 181 17.17 1.06 -14.05
N ASP A 182 16.92 -0.24 -14.25
CA ASP A 182 17.88 -1.13 -14.92
C ASP A 182 17.85 -0.96 -16.45
N ASN A 183 18.65 -1.78 -17.13
CA ASN A 183 18.77 -1.77 -18.60
C ASN A 183 17.49 -2.18 -19.33
N ASP A 184 16.58 -2.88 -18.64
CA ASP A 184 15.29 -3.32 -19.18
C ASP A 184 14.14 -2.35 -18.82
N GLY A 185 14.46 -1.26 -18.10
CA GLY A 185 13.52 -0.20 -17.73
C GLY A 185 12.78 -0.45 -16.41
N TYR A 186 13.19 -1.45 -15.62
CA TYR A 186 12.58 -1.76 -14.34
C TYR A 186 13.18 -0.91 -13.20
N PRO A 187 12.36 -0.35 -12.29
CA PRO A 187 12.89 0.39 -11.17
C PRO A 187 13.66 -0.51 -10.20
N VAL A 188 14.96 -0.30 -10.03
CA VAL A 188 15.80 -1.06 -9.08
C VAL A 188 15.92 -0.38 -7.73
N SER A 189 15.70 0.93 -7.66
CA SER A 189 15.65 1.68 -6.41
C SER A 189 14.87 2.97 -6.59
N ARG A 190 14.51 3.60 -5.47
CA ARG A 190 14.04 4.98 -5.44
C ARG A 190 14.67 5.76 -4.29
N GLU A 191 14.92 7.04 -4.55
CA GLU A 191 15.09 8.05 -3.51
C GLU A 191 13.74 8.75 -3.28
N LEU A 192 13.38 8.94 -2.02
CA LEU A 192 12.21 9.72 -1.62
C LEU A 192 12.72 10.97 -0.92
N GLN A 193 12.33 12.14 -1.41
CA GLN A 193 12.53 13.41 -0.71
C GLN A 193 11.23 13.79 -0.04
N VAL A 194 11.19 13.65 1.28
CA VAL A 194 10.01 13.89 2.11
C VAL A 194 10.17 15.25 2.77
N THR A 195 9.27 16.18 2.49
CA THR A 195 9.21 17.49 3.15
C THR A 195 7.99 17.54 4.05
N GLU A 196 8.23 17.75 5.35
CA GLU A 196 7.22 17.92 6.39
C GLU A 196 7.48 19.26 7.10
N GLY A 197 6.54 20.19 6.97
CA GLY A 197 6.74 21.57 7.44
C GLY A 197 7.95 22.26 6.79
N MET A 198 9.00 22.53 7.56
CA MET A 198 10.23 23.17 7.07
C MET A 198 11.43 22.21 6.96
N MET A 199 11.22 20.92 7.22
CA MET A 199 12.29 19.91 7.19
C MET A 199 12.13 19.02 5.97
N THR A 200 13.25 18.72 5.31
CA THR A 200 13.31 17.74 4.22
C THR A 200 14.26 16.61 4.61
N SER A 201 13.79 15.37 4.46
CA SER A 201 14.53 14.14 4.72
C SER A 201 14.59 13.31 3.43
N SER A 202 15.73 12.64 3.20
CA SER A 202 15.88 11.69 2.09
C SER A 202 15.87 10.26 2.59
N TYR A 203 15.11 9.40 1.92
CA TYR A 203 15.05 7.95 2.15
C TYR A 203 15.44 7.22 0.87
N PHE A 204 16.06 6.06 1.02
CA PHE A 204 16.45 5.21 -0.09
C PHE A 204 15.84 3.83 0.07
N GLU A 205 15.17 3.38 -0.97
CA GLU A 205 14.54 2.08 -1.04
C GLU A 205 15.05 1.31 -2.25
N PHE A 206 15.23 -0.01 -2.10
CA PHE A 206 15.73 -0.88 -3.16
C PHE A 206 14.68 -1.94 -3.49
N PHE A 207 14.43 -2.14 -4.78
CA PHE A 207 13.47 -3.11 -5.26
C PHE A 207 14.19 -4.40 -5.66
N ASN A 208 13.67 -5.52 -5.17
CA ASN A 208 14.17 -6.84 -5.55
C ASN A 208 13.08 -7.62 -6.27
N TYR A 209 13.16 -7.62 -7.59
CA TYR A 209 12.28 -8.40 -8.45
C TYR A 209 12.80 -9.83 -8.49
N ARG A 210 12.23 -10.70 -7.64
CA ARG A 210 12.53 -12.13 -7.69
C ARG A 210 11.94 -12.72 -8.98
N PRO A 211 12.71 -13.53 -9.74
CA PRO A 211 12.21 -14.25 -10.90
C PRO A 211 11.19 -15.34 -10.53
#